data_AF-A0A529NU46-F1
#
_entry.id   AF-A0A529NU46-F1
#
_cell.length_a   1.000
_cell.length_b   1.000
_cell.length_c   1.000
_cell.angle_alpha   90.00
_cell.angle_beta   90.00
_cell.angle_gamma   90.00
#
_symmetry.space_group_name_H-M   'P 1'
#
loop_
_entity.id
_entity.type
_entity.pdbx_description
1 polymer ?
#
loop_
_entity_poly.entity_id
_entity_poly.type
_entity_poly.pdbx_seq_one_letter_code
_entity_poly.pdbx_strand_id
1 'polypeptide(L)'
;MGLRLYLAGTEGLIGQAMQAALEAGMDHTSIQTEHRGSLARRMQCVHCKGITENVTTQPATCAHCGLLLLVRDHYSRRLAAFQGVCINAEDRSEVPPMEEVFR
;
A
#
# COMPACT_ATOMS: atom_id res chain seq x y z
N MET A 1 -11.36 -5.45 31.98
CA MET A 1 -10.81 -4.29 31.24
C MET A 1 -9.82 -4.83 30.21
N GLY A 2 -9.91 -4.41 28.94
CA GLY A 2 -9.04 -4.92 27.86
C GLY A 2 -8.02 -3.87 27.40
N LEU A 3 -6.85 -4.32 26.93
CA LEU A 3 -5.84 -3.48 26.30
C LEU A 3 -6.40 -2.89 24.99
N ARG A 4 -6.16 -1.60 24.75
CA ARG A 4 -6.44 -0.92 23.48
C ARG A 4 -5.16 -0.35 22.90
N LEU A 5 -5.01 -0.44 21.59
CA LEU A 5 -3.84 0.06 20.85
C LEU A 5 -4.26 1.21 19.94
N TYR A 6 -3.53 2.32 20.01
CA TYR A 6 -3.69 3.45 19.09
C TYR A 6 -2.45 3.56 18.22
N LEU A 7 -2.63 3.52 16.90
CA LEU A 7 -1.56 3.59 15.91
C LEU A 7 -1.69 4.88 15.11
N ALA A 8 -0.66 5.73 15.16
CA ALA A 8 -0.61 6.95 14.38
C ALA A 8 0.68 7.02 13.54
N GLY A 9 0.55 7.40 12.28
CA GLY A 9 1.69 7.49 11.35
C GLY A 9 1.29 7.27 9.89
N THR A 10 2.29 7.06 9.04
CA THR A 10 2.04 6.77 7.61
C THR A 10 1.26 5.47 7.46
N GLU A 11 0.51 5.34 6.38
CA GLU A 11 -0.29 4.14 6.11
C GLU A 11 0.54 2.84 6.15
N GLY A 12 1.76 2.87 5.61
CA GLY A 12 2.69 1.74 5.68
C GLY A 12 3.12 1.36 7.10
N LEU A 13 3.35 2.34 7.99
CA LEU A 13 3.68 2.10 9.40
C LEU A 13 2.47 1.53 10.16
N ILE A 14 1.30 2.16 9.98
CA ILE A 14 0.05 1.73 10.64
C ILE A 14 -0.25 0.29 10.25
N GLY A 15 -0.21 -0.03 8.96
CA GLY A 15 -0.50 -1.37 8.48
C GLY A 15 0.44 -2.42 9.05
N GLN A 16 1.76 -2.17 9.06
CA GLN A 16 2.76 -3.09 9.63
C GLN A 16 2.57 -3.29 11.15
N ALA A 17 2.35 -2.21 11.90
CA ALA A 17 2.11 -2.30 13.34
C ALA A 17 0.79 -3.01 13.66
N MET A 18 -0.26 -2.78 12.86
CA MET A 18 -1.53 -3.49 12.98
C MET A 18 -1.34 -4.98 12.71
N GLN A 19 -0.56 -5.37 11.68
CA GLN A 19 -0.25 -6.78 11.43
C GLN A 19 0.42 -7.45 12.64
N ALA A 20 1.46 -6.82 13.18
CA ALA A 20 2.17 -7.35 14.35
C ALA A 20 1.24 -7.49 15.57
N ALA A 21 0.33 -6.53 15.79
CA ALA A 21 -0.65 -6.61 16.88
C ALA A 21 -1.66 -7.75 16.70
N LEU A 22 -2.16 -7.95 15.48
CA LEU A 22 -3.08 -9.06 15.16
C LEU A 22 -2.38 -10.42 15.30
N GLU A 23 -1.12 -10.53 14.86
CA GLU A 23 -0.31 -11.75 15.03
C GLU A 23 -0.04 -12.07 16.51
N ALA A 24 0.05 -11.04 17.35
CA ALA A 24 0.13 -11.19 18.81
C ALA A 24 -1.21 -11.52 19.48
N GLY A 25 -2.29 -11.74 18.71
CA GLY A 25 -3.61 -12.14 19.21
C GLY A 25 -4.50 -10.99 19.67
N MET A 26 -4.16 -9.74 19.33
CA MET A 26 -5.03 -8.60 19.63
C MET A 26 -6.26 -8.60 18.71
N ASP A 27 -7.44 -8.31 19.26
CA ASP A 27 -8.63 -8.14 18.43
C ASP A 27 -8.60 -6.82 17.67
N HIS A 28 -9.01 -6.85 16.39
CA HIS A 28 -8.98 -5.69 15.51
C HIS A 28 -9.82 -4.51 16.02
N THR A 29 -10.92 -4.77 16.74
CA THR A 29 -11.78 -3.69 17.28
C THR A 29 -11.13 -2.95 18.44
N SER A 30 -10.06 -3.53 19.01
CA SER A 30 -9.25 -2.91 20.06
C SER A 30 -8.16 -2.01 19.50
N ILE A 31 -8.01 -1.94 18.17
CA ILE A 31 -7.01 -1.13 17.48
C ILE A 31 -7.72 0.07 16.83
N GLN A 32 -7.24 1.28 17.14
CA GLN A 32 -7.63 2.51 16.46
C GLN A 32 -6.44 3.04 15.67
N THR A 33 -6.72 3.64 14.52
CA THR A 33 -5.70 4.11 13.59
C THR A 33 -5.96 5.54 13.17
N GLU A 34 -4.91 6.37 13.14
CA GLU A 34 -4.95 7.73 12.62
C GLU A 34 -3.81 7.94 11.64
N HIS A 35 -4.15 8.17 10.37
CA HIS A 35 -3.14 8.48 9.37
C HIS A 35 -2.47 9.84 9.66
N ARG A 36 -1.14 9.86 9.70
CA ARG A 36 -0.31 11.07 9.87
C ARG A 36 0.94 10.99 9.00
N GLY A 37 1.30 12.10 8.36
CA GLY A 37 2.47 12.18 7.49
C GLY A 37 2.11 12.02 6.01
N SER A 38 3.05 11.50 5.22
CA SER A 38 2.95 11.41 3.75
C SER A 38 1.78 10.54 3.29
N LEU A 39 1.14 10.93 2.17
CA LEU A 39 0.16 10.10 1.48
C LEU A 39 0.78 9.06 0.54
N ALA A 40 2.12 8.97 0.48
CA ALA A 40 2.81 8.02 -0.37
C ALA A 40 2.38 6.58 -0.05
N ARG A 41 2.06 5.83 -1.11
CA ARG A 41 1.47 4.49 -0.99
C ARG A 41 2.52 3.41 -0.96
N ARG A 42 2.23 2.37 -0.16
CA ARG A 42 2.89 1.07 -0.25
C ARG A 42 2.13 0.22 -1.27
N MET A 43 2.77 -0.12 -2.39
CA MET A 43 2.12 -0.82 -3.51
C MET A 43 2.64 -2.25 -3.65
N GLN A 44 1.75 -3.24 -3.64
CA GLN A 44 2.03 -4.63 -4.04
C GLN A 44 1.72 -4.84 -5.52
N CYS A 45 2.69 -5.31 -6.29
CA CYS A 45 2.47 -5.75 -7.66
C CYS A 45 1.66 -7.05 -7.72
N VAL A 46 0.55 -7.09 -8.46
CA VAL A 46 -0.24 -8.34 -8.60
C VAL A 46 0.49 -9.42 -9.40
N HIS A 47 1.46 -9.05 -10.25
CA HIS A 47 2.25 -9.97 -11.07
C HIS A 47 3.30 -10.71 -10.23
N CYS A 48 4.28 -10.00 -9.68
CA CYS A 48 5.40 -10.62 -8.95
C CYS A 48 5.23 -10.64 -7.43
N LYS A 49 4.15 -10.06 -6.88
CA LYS A 49 3.88 -9.90 -5.43
C LYS A 49 4.89 -9.04 -4.66
N GLY A 50 5.90 -8.49 -5.34
CA GLY A 50 6.87 -7.55 -4.77
C GLY A 50 6.21 -6.24 -4.33
N ILE A 51 6.74 -5.66 -3.25
CA ILE A 51 6.25 -4.41 -2.67
C ILE A 51 7.18 -3.26 -3.04
N THR A 52 6.60 -2.19 -3.59
CA THR A 52 7.27 -0.92 -3.85
C THR A 52 6.79 0.08 -2.80
N GLU A 53 7.74 0.59 -2.02
CA GLU A 53 7.49 1.58 -0.96
C GLU A 53 7.43 2.99 -1.53
N ASN A 54 6.83 3.92 -0.77
CA ASN A 54 6.86 5.37 -1.04
C ASN A 54 6.43 5.77 -2.45
N VAL A 55 5.41 5.11 -3.00
CA VAL A 55 4.85 5.44 -4.32
C VAL A 55 4.06 6.74 -4.22
N THR A 56 4.53 7.80 -4.87
CA THR A 56 3.88 9.11 -4.91
C THR A 56 3.12 9.38 -6.21
N THR A 57 3.34 8.54 -7.23
CA THR A 57 2.86 8.78 -8.60
C THR A 57 1.92 7.71 -9.13
N GLN A 58 1.18 8.09 -10.17
CA GLN A 58 0.34 7.20 -10.96
C GLN A 58 0.59 7.49 -12.45
N PRO A 59 0.91 6.48 -13.28
CA PRO A 59 1.33 5.12 -12.90
C PRO A 59 2.68 5.07 -12.16
N ALA A 60 2.94 3.91 -11.55
CA ALA A 60 4.16 3.63 -10.81
C ALA A 60 4.85 2.38 -11.35
N THR A 61 6.17 2.44 -11.48
CA THR A 61 6.97 1.28 -11.91
C THR A 61 7.22 0.35 -10.73
N CYS A 62 6.96 -0.94 -10.91
CA CYS A 62 7.30 -1.94 -9.91
C CYS A 62 8.83 -2.04 -9.76
N ALA A 63 9.33 -1.83 -8.55
CA ALA A 63 10.77 -1.95 -8.25
C ALA A 63 11.35 -3.37 -8.42
N HIS A 64 10.49 -4.39 -8.60
CA HIS A 64 10.89 -5.81 -8.67
C HIS A 64 10.84 -6.38 -10.09
N CYS A 65 9.72 -6.19 -10.80
CA CYS A 65 9.56 -6.75 -12.15
C CYS A 65 9.55 -5.70 -13.28
N GLY A 66 9.65 -4.41 -12.95
CA GLY A 66 9.74 -3.33 -13.95
C GLY A 66 8.44 -3.02 -14.69
N LEU A 67 7.33 -3.71 -14.40
CA LEU A 67 6.04 -3.40 -15.01
C LEU A 67 5.53 -2.03 -14.55
N LEU A 68 4.87 -1.33 -15.48
CA LEU A 68 4.18 -0.07 -15.21
C LEU A 68 2.78 -0.37 -14.65
N LEU A 69 2.50 0.11 -13.44
CA LEU A 69 1.32 -0.28 -12.68
C LEU A 69 0.37 0.88 -12.42
N LEU A 70 -0.93 0.60 -12.52
CA LEU A 70 -2.02 1.34 -11.92
C LEU A 70 -2.18 0.94 -10.45
N VAL A 71 -1.94 1.89 -9.55
CA VAL A 71 -2.14 1.74 -8.11
C VAL A 71 -3.62 1.95 -7.80
N ARG A 72 -4.34 0.85 -7.64
CA ARG A 72 -5.78 0.90 -7.35
C ARG A 72 -6.03 1.31 -5.92
N ASP A 73 -7.20 1.91 -5.66
CA ASP A 73 -7.68 2.20 -4.32
C ASP A 73 -8.23 0.96 -3.59
N HIS A 74 -7.46 -0.14 -3.67
CA HIS A 74 -7.80 -1.41 -3.04
C HIS A 74 -6.68 -1.78 -2.06
N TYR A 75 -6.88 -1.42 -0.79
CA TYR A 75 -5.94 -1.67 0.28
C TYR A 75 -6.12 -3.07 0.89
N SER A 76 -5.04 -3.85 0.90
CA SER A 76 -5.00 -5.14 1.59
C SER A 76 -4.52 -4.96 3.03
N ARG A 77 -5.44 -5.14 3.98
CA ARG A 77 -5.11 -5.15 5.42
C ARG A 77 -4.09 -6.23 5.79
N ARG A 78 -4.14 -7.39 5.14
CA ARG A 78 -3.19 -8.50 5.34
C ARG A 78 -1.79 -8.22 4.81
N LEU A 79 -1.63 -7.27 3.89
CA LEU A 79 -0.32 -6.97 3.30
C LEU A 79 0.16 -5.56 3.64
N ALA A 80 -0.69 -4.77 4.30
CA ALA A 80 -0.49 -3.35 4.53
C ALA A 80 -0.11 -2.60 3.24
N ALA A 81 -0.78 -2.91 2.12
CA ALA A 81 -0.40 -2.40 0.80
C ALA A 81 -1.59 -2.29 -0.16
N PHE A 82 -1.55 -1.31 -1.06
CA PHE A 82 -2.45 -1.17 -2.21
C PHE A 82 -2.06 -2.09 -3.35
N GLN A 83 -3.02 -2.52 -4.17
CA GLN A 83 -2.73 -3.35 -5.33
C GLN A 83 -2.33 -2.53 -6.57
N GLY A 84 -1.17 -2.85 -7.13
CA GLY A 84 -0.69 -2.37 -8.43
C GLY A 84 -0.97 -3.40 -9.53
N VAL A 85 -1.73 -3.02 -10.55
CA VAL A 85 -2.06 -3.84 -11.73
C VAL A 85 -1.41 -3.28 -12.99
N CYS A 86 -1.04 -4.12 -13.96
CA CYS A 86 -0.42 -3.64 -15.20
C CYS A 86 -1.35 -2.64 -15.89
N ILE A 87 -0.90 -1.39 -16.08
CA ILE A 87 -1.75 -0.33 -16.65
C ILE A 87 -1.94 -0.48 -18.16
N ASN A 88 -0.90 -1.00 -18.82
CA ASN A 88 -0.81 -1.13 -20.27
C ASN A 88 -0.80 -2.62 -20.67
N ALA A 89 -1.77 -3.36 -20.12
CA ALA A 89 -1.87 -4.82 -20.29
C ALA A 89 -2.24 -5.21 -21.73
N GLU A 90 -3.01 -4.37 -22.43
CA GLU A 90 -3.41 -4.59 -23.82
C GLU A 90 -2.29 -4.23 -24.82
N ASP A 91 -1.61 -3.10 -24.63
CA ASP A 91 -0.48 -2.65 -25.45
C ASP A 91 0.66 -2.07 -24.59
N ARG A 92 1.81 -2.75 -24.56
CA ARG A 92 2.97 -2.32 -23.76
C ARG A 92 3.64 -1.02 -24.23
N SER A 93 3.37 -0.59 -25.46
CA SER A 93 3.91 0.67 -25.98
C SER A 93 3.17 1.89 -25.43
N GLU A 94 1.96 1.69 -24.89
CA GLU A 94 1.21 2.74 -24.21
C GLU A 94 1.84 3.04 -22.85
N VAL A 95 2.34 4.27 -22.68
CA VAL A 95 2.93 4.77 -21.44
C VAL A 95 2.20 6.05 -21.05
N PRO A 96 1.15 5.96 -20.22
CA PRO A 96 0.45 7.14 -19.72
C PRO A 96 1.40 8.06 -18.95
N PRO A 97 1.14 9.38 -18.94
CA PRO A 97 1.97 10.33 -18.20
C PRO A 97 1.96 10.00 -16.71
N MET A 98 3.12 10.15 -16.08
CA MET A 98 3.31 9.94 -14.65
C MET A 98 2.97 11.23 -13.89
N GLU A 99 1.94 11.16 -13.06
CA GLU A 99 1.46 12.30 -12.27
C GLU A 99 1.65 12.04 -10.78
N GLU A 100 2.04 13.06 -10.02
CA GLU A 100 2.14 12.99 -8.56
C GLU A 100 0.75 13.17 -7.93
N VAL A 101 0.16 12.06 -7.49
CA VAL A 101 -1.22 12.01 -6.98
C VAL A 101 -1.32 11.61 -5.50
N PHE A 102 -0.24 11.12 -4.90
CA PHE A 102 -0.21 10.63 -3.52
C PHE A 102 0.72 11.48 -2.62
N ARG A 103 0.43 12.77 -2.49
CA ARG A 103 1.22 13.72 -1.67
C ARG A 103 0.47 14.21 -0.42
#